data_AF-A0A5J4W6U8-F1
#
_entry.id   AF-A0A5J4W6U8-F1
#
_cell.length_a   1.000
_cell.length_b   1.000
_cell.length_c   1.000
_cell.angle_alpha   90.00
_cell.angle_beta   90.00
_cell.angle_gamma   90.00
#
_symmetry.space_group_name_H-M   'P 1'
#
loop_
_entity.id
_entity.type
_entity.pdbx_description
1 polymer ?
#
loop_
_entity_poly.entity_id
_entity_poly.type
_entity_poly.pdbx_seq_one_letter_code
_entity_poly.pdbx_strand_id
1 'polypeptide(L)'
;MHQDKFNIQPGEALIIGDNKENIKLSQKRKQEGREFYDYLPVSCLSFLCYIRKSSGLRVHRVFTLFSRCLSHISTVSLKSLRQVLRDIDFKGINKIIWWSDGAPHFHSIQLAFALIDDQIRFKVGVDFIANYF
;
A
#
# COMPACT_ATOMS: atom_id res chain seq x y z
N MET A 1 16.64 18.76 -2.71
CA MET A 1 17.02 17.57 -3.50
C MET A 1 15.94 16.46 -3.41
N HIS A 2 14.68 16.78 -3.72
CA HIS A 2 13.54 15.82 -3.59
C HIS A 2 12.60 15.78 -4.82
N GLN A 3 12.84 16.58 -5.86
CA GLN A 3 11.91 16.68 -7.00
C GLN A 3 12.01 15.51 -7.99
N ASP A 4 13.19 14.88 -8.14
CA ASP A 4 13.35 13.76 -9.09
C ASP A 4 12.64 12.47 -8.68
N LYS A 5 12.32 12.32 -7.39
CA LYS A 5 11.73 11.10 -6.83
C LYS A 5 10.33 10.80 -7.36
N PHE A 6 9.63 11.81 -7.90
CA PHE A 6 8.30 11.68 -8.50
C PHE A 6 8.31 11.70 -10.03
N ASN A 7 9.49 11.68 -10.67
CA ASN A 7 9.59 11.69 -12.14
C ASN A 7 9.40 10.29 -12.74
N ILE A 8 8.20 9.73 -12.53
CA ILE A 8 7.77 8.46 -13.12
C ILE A 8 7.51 8.60 -14.62
N GLN A 9 7.86 7.58 -15.40
CA GLN A 9 7.67 7.52 -16.86
C GLN A 9 6.27 7.00 -17.24
N PRO A 10 5.79 7.23 -18.47
CA PRO A 10 4.53 6.64 -18.94
C PRO A 10 4.56 5.11 -18.81
N GLY A 11 3.51 4.54 -18.21
CA GLY A 11 3.43 3.11 -17.88
C GLY A 11 3.97 2.76 -16.49
N GLU A 12 4.49 3.74 -15.74
CA GLU A 12 5.04 3.52 -14.39
C GLU A 12 4.11 4.07 -13.30
N ALA A 13 4.23 3.51 -12.09
CA ALA A 13 3.65 4.04 -10.88
C ALA A 13 4.64 4.03 -9.72
N LEU A 14 4.54 5.02 -8.84
CA LEU A 14 5.17 5.06 -7.52
C LEU A 14 4.09 4.86 -6.46
N ILE A 15 4.28 3.87 -5.58
CA ILE A 15 3.40 3.58 -4.47
C ILE A 15 4.20 3.75 -3.18
N ILE A 16 3.70 4.62 -2.30
CA ILE A 16 4.23 4.80 -0.95
C ILE A 16 3.23 4.17 0.02
N GLY A 17 3.68 3.14 0.72
CA GLY A 17 2.90 2.44 1.74
C GLY A 17 3.24 2.92 3.15
N ASP A 18 2.22 3.12 3.96
CA ASP A 18 2.30 3.32 5.41
C ASP A 18 1.35 2.37 6.14
N ASN A 19 1.76 1.84 7.29
CA ASN A 19 0.96 0.92 8.10
C ASN A 19 0.92 1.40 9.55
N LYS A 20 -0.30 1.72 10.02
CA LYS A 20 -0.57 2.06 11.41
C LYS A 20 -1.48 1.03 12.05
N GLU A 21 -1.10 0.56 13.21
CA GLU A 21 -1.84 -0.46 13.95
C GLU A 21 -2.58 0.13 15.15
N ASN A 22 -3.46 -0.69 15.73
CA ASN A 22 -4.22 -0.37 16.94
C ASN A 22 -5.01 0.95 16.85
N ILE A 23 -5.45 1.31 15.64
CA ILE A 23 -6.40 2.40 15.47
C ILE A 23 -7.73 1.92 16.05
N LYS A 24 -8.25 2.68 17.01
CA LYS A 24 -9.54 2.41 17.64
C LYS A 24 -10.64 3.03 16.81
N LEU A 25 -11.39 2.21 16.07
CA LEU A 25 -12.56 2.66 15.34
C LEU A 25 -13.83 2.53 16.20
N SER A 26 -14.61 3.60 16.27
CA SER A 26 -15.92 3.56 16.93
C SER A 26 -16.83 2.61 16.16
N GLN A 27 -17.45 1.66 16.88
CA GLN A 27 -18.46 0.77 16.28
C GLN A 27 -19.85 1.42 16.23
N LYS A 28 -20.03 2.59 16.86
CA LYS A 28 -21.31 3.31 16.95
C LYS A 28 -21.19 4.72 16.37
N ARG A 29 -22.33 5.26 15.89
CA ARG A 29 -22.42 6.61 15.30
C ARG A 29 -22.24 7.74 16.33
N LYS A 30 -22.59 7.50 17.59
CA LYS A 30 -22.37 8.42 18.71
C LYS A 30 -21.48 7.71 19.72
N GLN A 31 -20.51 8.46 20.25
CA GLN A 31 -19.58 7.99 21.27
C GLN A 31 -20.12 8.40 22.63
N GLU A 32 -20.49 7.43 23.45
CA GLU A 32 -20.79 7.63 24.87
C GLU A 32 -19.56 7.29 25.72
N GLY A 33 -19.35 8.01 26.84
CA GLY A 33 -18.07 8.03 27.56
C GLY A 33 -17.55 6.67 28.08
N ARG A 34 -18.39 5.62 28.15
CA ARG A 34 -18.02 4.28 28.63
C ARG A 34 -17.63 3.31 27.51
N GLU A 35 -17.76 3.69 26.25
CA GLU A 35 -17.64 2.77 25.10
C GLU A 35 -16.19 2.52 24.64
N PHE A 36 -15.19 3.05 25.37
CA PHE A 36 -13.76 2.89 25.04
C PHE A 36 -13.29 1.42 24.89
N TYR A 37 -13.95 0.49 25.58
CA TYR A 37 -13.66 -0.94 25.49
C TYR A 37 -14.36 -1.64 24.32
N ASP A 38 -15.36 -0.99 23.70
CA ASP A 38 -16.11 -1.54 22.56
C ASP A 38 -15.49 -1.13 21.20
N TYR A 39 -14.42 -0.34 21.21
CA TYR A 39 -13.74 0.06 19.98
C TYR A 39 -13.13 -1.14 19.29
N LEU A 40 -13.32 -1.21 17.97
CA LEU A 40 -12.68 -2.25 17.17
C LEU A 40 -11.23 -1.84 16.94
N PRO A 41 -10.24 -2.56 17.49
CA PRO A 41 -8.86 -2.36 17.06
C PRO A 41 -8.73 -2.82 15.61
N VAL A 42 -8.16 -1.94 14.78
CA VAL A 42 -7.83 -2.25 13.39
C VAL A 42 -6.42 -1.78 13.05
N SER A 43 -5.84 -2.47 12.09
CA SER A 43 -4.70 -1.98 11.33
C SER A 43 -5.19 -1.16 10.15
N CYS A 44 -4.46 -0.11 9.80
CA CYS A 44 -4.77 0.84 8.77
C CYS A 44 -3.57 0.90 7.82
N LEU A 45 -3.77 0.43 6.60
CA LEU A 45 -2.77 0.46 5.55
C LEU A 45 -3.16 1.54 4.55
N SER A 46 -2.30 2.53 4.39
CA SER A 46 -2.49 3.62 3.44
C SER A 46 -1.48 3.53 2.32
N PHE A 47 -1.96 3.74 1.10
CA PHE A 47 -1.18 3.68 -0.13
C PHE A 47 -1.37 4.99 -0.90
N LEU A 48 -0.32 5.81 -0.91
CA LEU A 48 -0.27 6.99 -1.76
C LEU A 48 0.32 6.59 -3.11
N CYS A 49 -0.49 6.69 -4.15
CA CYS A 49 -0.19 6.20 -5.49
C CYS A 49 -0.06 7.37 -6.46
N TYR A 50 1.12 7.50 -7.05
CA TYR A 50 1.41 8.37 -8.17
C TYR A 50 1.49 7.50 -9.42
N ILE A 51 0.59 7.71 -10.37
CA ILE A 51 0.45 6.85 -11.55
C ILE A 51 0.60 7.69 -12.80
N ARG A 52 1.43 7.26 -13.75
CA ARG A 52 1.52 7.88 -15.07
C ARG A 52 1.10 6.88 -16.12
N LYS A 53 -0.11 7.07 -16.67
CA LYS A 53 -0.67 6.19 -17.70
C LYS A 53 0.18 6.25 -18.97
N SER A 54 0.06 5.24 -19.83
CA SER A 54 0.76 5.19 -21.12
C SER A 54 0.42 6.38 -22.04
N SER A 55 -0.78 6.95 -21.90
CA SER A 55 -1.18 8.20 -22.57
C SER A 55 -0.44 9.45 -22.08
N GLY A 56 0.39 9.33 -21.04
CA GLY A 56 1.06 10.44 -20.37
C GLY A 56 0.25 11.08 -19.24
N LEU A 57 -1.03 10.75 -19.10
CA LEU A 57 -1.90 11.27 -18.03
C LEU A 57 -1.36 10.89 -16.65
N ARG A 58 -1.26 11.88 -15.76
CA ARG A 58 -0.88 11.69 -14.35
C ARG A 58 -2.13 11.58 -13.48
N VAL A 59 -2.14 10.57 -12.62
CA VAL A 59 -3.21 10.30 -11.67
C VAL A 59 -2.61 10.14 -10.27
N HIS A 60 -3.26 10.74 -9.29
CA HIS A 60 -2.89 10.64 -7.88
C HIS A 60 -4.06 10.03 -7.11
N ARG A 61 -3.79 8.96 -6.37
CA ARG A 61 -4.81 8.26 -5.55
C ARG A 61 -4.26 7.99 -4.16
N VAL A 62 -5.15 8.06 -3.17
CA VAL A 62 -4.88 7.56 -1.83
C VAL A 62 -5.88 6.44 -1.58
N PHE A 63 -5.37 5.26 -1.25
CA PHE A 63 -6.18 4.15 -0.79
C PHE A 63 -5.90 3.90 0.68
N THR A 64 -6.95 3.85 1.49
CA THR A 64 -6.83 3.50 2.91
C THR A 64 -7.69 2.27 3.17
N LEU A 65 -7.04 1.22 3.66
CA LEU A 65 -7.64 -0.09 3.91
C LEU A 65 -7.55 -0.40 5.40
N PHE A 66 -8.69 -0.70 6.00
CA PHE A 66 -8.76 -1.17 7.39
C PHE A 66 -8.79 -2.69 7.43
N SER A 67 -7.99 -3.27 8.32
CA SER A 67 -7.91 -4.71 8.56
C SER A 67 -8.12 -4.99 10.03
N ARG A 68 -8.93 -6.01 10.34
CA ARG A 68 -9.05 -6.53 11.72
C ARG A 68 -7.86 -7.37 12.16
N CYS A 69 -6.92 -7.66 11.25
CA CYS A 69 -5.70 -8.37 11.58
C CYS A 69 -4.68 -7.39 12.16
N LEU A 70 -4.40 -7.55 13.45
CA LEU A 70 -3.43 -6.74 14.21
C LEU A 70 -2.03 -7.36 14.23
N SER A 71 -1.89 -8.59 13.74
CA SER A 71 -0.62 -9.27 13.67
C SER A 71 0.27 -8.61 12.62
N HIS A 72 1.53 -8.41 12.97
CA HIS A 72 2.57 -8.01 12.02
C HIS A 72 2.87 -9.18 11.09
N ILE A 73 2.12 -9.31 10.00
CA ILE A 73 2.39 -10.31 8.97
C ILE A 73 2.35 -9.64 7.60
N SER A 74 3.35 -9.92 6.76
CA SER A 74 3.45 -9.38 5.40
C SER A 74 2.22 -9.71 4.54
N THR A 75 1.51 -10.80 4.86
CA THR A 75 0.31 -11.24 4.14
C THR A 75 -0.79 -10.19 4.10
N VAL A 76 -0.99 -9.42 5.16
CA VAL A 76 -2.02 -8.36 5.18
C VAL A 76 -1.64 -7.26 4.19
N SER A 77 -0.39 -6.78 4.26
CA SER A 77 0.15 -5.77 3.36
C SER A 77 0.11 -6.20 1.90
N LEU A 78 0.49 -7.46 1.61
CA LEU A 78 0.43 -8.02 0.26
C LEU A 78 -1.01 -8.15 -0.26
N LYS A 79 -1.96 -8.60 0.57
CA LYS A 79 -3.37 -8.68 0.18
C LYS A 79 -3.98 -7.29 -0.06
N SER A 80 -3.65 -6.33 0.80
CA SER A 80 -4.07 -4.93 0.66
C SER A 80 -3.53 -4.32 -0.63
N LEU A 81 -2.24 -4.50 -0.91
CA LEU A 81 -1.64 -4.03 -2.17
C LEU A 81 -2.29 -4.71 -3.39
N ARG A 82 -2.53 -6.02 -3.35
CA ARG A 82 -3.27 -6.71 -4.44
C ARG A 82 -4.65 -6.09 -4.67
N GLN A 83 -5.35 -5.70 -3.61
CA GLN A 83 -6.65 -5.05 -3.73
C GLN A 83 -6.53 -3.66 -4.37
N VAL A 84 -5.52 -2.87 -3.99
CA VAL A 84 -5.22 -1.57 -4.62
C VAL A 84 -4.91 -1.71 -6.12
N LEU A 85 -4.09 -2.70 -6.50
CA LEU A 85 -3.68 -2.93 -7.89
C LEU A 85 -4.78 -3.50 -8.81
N ARG A 86 -6.01 -3.65 -8.30
CA ARG A 86 -7.20 -3.96 -9.10
C ARG A 86 -7.92 -2.69 -9.60
N ASP A 87 -7.59 -1.52 -9.06
CA ASP A 87 -8.17 -0.27 -9.51
C ASP A 87 -7.86 -0.01 -10.99
N ILE A 88 -8.83 0.57 -11.71
CA ILE A 88 -8.73 0.83 -13.15
C ILE A 88 -7.57 1.74 -13.51
N ASP A 89 -7.12 2.59 -12.58
CA ASP A 89 -5.99 3.48 -12.80
C ASP A 89 -4.66 2.74 -12.98
N PHE A 90 -4.55 1.50 -12.48
CA PHE A 90 -3.39 0.64 -12.70
C PHE A 90 -3.43 -0.17 -14.00
N LYS A 91 -4.49 -0.04 -14.82
CA LYS A 91 -4.56 -0.73 -16.10
C LYS A 91 -3.47 -0.22 -17.06
N GLY A 92 -2.65 -1.14 -17.57
CA GLY A 92 -1.56 -0.83 -18.50
C GLY A 92 -0.28 -0.32 -17.82
N ILE A 93 -0.22 -0.33 -16.49
CA ILE A 93 1.03 -0.11 -15.75
C ILE A 93 1.87 -1.38 -15.84
N ASN A 94 3.13 -1.23 -16.21
CA ASN A 94 4.10 -2.33 -16.38
C ASN A 94 5.25 -2.27 -15.38
N LYS A 95 5.39 -1.17 -14.63
CA LYS A 95 6.42 -1.02 -13.63
C LYS A 95 5.92 -0.25 -12.41
N ILE A 96 6.20 -0.79 -11.24
CA ILE A 96 5.79 -0.21 -9.96
C ILE A 96 7.01 -0.06 -9.06
N ILE A 97 7.23 1.17 -8.60
CA ILE A 97 8.23 1.51 -7.61
C ILE A 97 7.52 1.54 -6.25
N TRP A 98 7.87 0.63 -5.35
CA TRP A 98 7.32 0.50 -4.00
C TRP A 98 8.23 1.17 -2.98
N TRP A 99 7.68 2.05 -2.15
CA TRP A 99 8.39 2.74 -1.07
C TRP A 99 7.67 2.50 0.26
N SER A 100 8.44 2.24 1.31
CA SER A 100 7.96 2.16 2.69
C SER A 100 9.10 2.46 3.68
N ASP A 101 8.77 2.80 4.91
CA ASP A 101 9.71 3.14 6.00
C ASP A 101 10.51 1.94 6.55
N GLY A 102 10.40 0.77 5.90
CA GLY A 102 11.11 -0.44 6.31
C GLY A 102 10.70 -0.99 7.67
N ALA A 103 9.70 -0.41 8.33
CA ALA A 103 9.35 -0.72 9.71
C ALA A 103 8.86 -2.17 9.88
N PRO A 104 8.96 -2.73 11.10
CA PRO A 104 8.54 -4.11 11.40
C PRO A 104 7.08 -4.39 11.00
N HIS A 105 6.24 -3.36 11.00
CA HIS A 105 4.81 -3.41 10.66
C HIS A 105 4.54 -3.95 9.25
N PHE A 106 5.45 -3.75 8.30
CA PHE A 106 5.30 -4.30 6.96
C PHE A 106 5.89 -5.70 6.80
N HIS A 107 6.69 -6.16 7.77
CA HIS A 107 7.64 -7.25 7.54
C HIS A 107 8.39 -6.99 6.23
N SER A 108 9.01 -5.81 6.17
CA SER A 108 9.56 -5.16 4.97
C SER A 108 10.37 -6.11 4.09
N ILE A 109 11.19 -6.98 4.69
CA ILE A 109 11.97 -8.01 3.98
C ILE A 109 11.07 -9.01 3.24
N GLN A 110 10.09 -9.62 3.93
CA GLN A 110 9.18 -10.59 3.31
C GLN A 110 8.35 -9.95 2.20
N LEU A 111 7.91 -8.71 2.42
CA LEU A 111 7.21 -7.94 1.42
C LEU A 111 8.12 -7.62 0.22
N ALA A 112 9.38 -7.24 0.45
CA ALA A 112 10.37 -7.01 -0.59
C ALA A 112 10.50 -8.26 -1.48
N PHE A 113 10.80 -9.40 -0.84
CA PHE A 113 10.95 -10.68 -1.51
C PHE A 113 9.72 -11.01 -2.33
N ALA A 114 8.53 -10.93 -1.74
CA ALA A 114 7.29 -11.23 -2.46
C ALA A 114 7.01 -10.31 -3.65
N LEU A 115 7.51 -9.06 -3.63
CA LEU A 115 7.34 -8.12 -4.73
C LEU A 115 8.32 -8.34 -5.88
N ILE A 116 9.59 -8.62 -5.56
CA ILE A 116 10.68 -8.72 -6.54
C ILE A 116 11.01 -10.16 -6.96
N ASP A 117 10.27 -11.14 -6.46
CA ASP A 117 10.46 -12.56 -6.80
C ASP A 117 10.23 -12.82 -8.30
N ASP A 118 11.28 -13.26 -8.98
CA ASP A 118 11.26 -13.59 -10.40
C ASP A 118 10.61 -14.95 -10.70
N GLN A 119 10.60 -15.88 -9.74
CA GLN A 119 9.98 -17.21 -9.88
C GLN A 119 8.46 -17.11 -9.69
N ILE A 120 8.03 -16.34 -8.69
CA ILE A 120 6.62 -16.15 -8.37
C ILE A 120 6.28 -14.66 -8.49
N ARG A 121 5.93 -14.25 -9.71
CA ARG A 121 5.55 -12.87 -10.00
C ARG A 121 4.32 -12.44 -9.20
N PHE A 122 4.45 -11.38 -8.40
CA PHE A 122 3.35 -10.83 -7.59
C PHE A 122 2.14 -10.39 -8.43
N LYS A 123 2.41 -9.79 -9.59
CA LYS A 123 1.42 -9.42 -10.60
C LYS A 123 2.04 -9.62 -11.98
N VAL A 124 1.40 -10.43 -12.82
CA VAL A 124 1.87 -10.74 -14.17
C VAL A 124 1.95 -9.46 -15.02
N GLY A 125 3.05 -9.29 -15.76
CA GLY A 125 3.28 -8.14 -16.64
C GLY A 125 3.65 -6.85 -15.91
N VAL A 126 3.98 -6.94 -14.62
CA VAL A 126 4.42 -5.80 -13.81
C VAL A 126 5.75 -6.11 -13.14
N ASP A 127 6.74 -5.27 -13.39
CA ASP A 127 8.03 -5.29 -12.70
C ASP A 127 7.98 -4.42 -11.44
N PHE A 128 8.50 -4.93 -10.34
CA PHE A 128 8.55 -4.20 -9.07
C PHE A 128 9.98 -3.79 -8.74
N ILE A 129 10.12 -2.58 -8.21
CA ILE A 129 11.34 -2.10 -7.55
C ILE A 129 10.95 -1.75 -6.11
N ALA A 130 11.60 -2.36 -5.13
CA ALA A 130 11.33 -2.08 -3.71
C ALA A 130 12.44 -1.19 -3.12
N ASN A 131 12.06 -0.04 -2.60
CA ASN A 131 12.94 0.89 -1.91
C ASN A 131 12.46 1.08 -0.46
N TYR A 132 13.42 1.22 0.44
CA TYR A 132 13.21 1.48 1.86
C TYR A 132 13.96 2.76 2.24
N PHE A 133 13.37 3.60 3.08
CA PHE A 133 13.96 4.87 3.54
C PHE A 133 14.16 4.88 5.04
#